data_AF-A0A8S4SCY4-F1
#
_entry.id   AF-A0A8S4SCY4-F1
#
_cell.length_a   1.000
_cell.length_b   1.000
_cell.length_c   1.000
_cell.angle_alpha   90.00
_cell.angle_beta   90.00
_cell.angle_gamma   90.00
#
_symmetry.space_group_name_H-M   'P 1'
#
loop_
_entity.id
_entity.type
_entity.pdbx_description
1 polymer ?
#
loop_
_entity_poly.entity_id
_entity_poly.type
_entity_poly.pdbx_seq_one_letter_code
_entity_poly.pdbx_strand_id
1 'polypeptide(L)'
;MPEEKVFDQCVLPVMTYGAETWTLIARLIHKLQVAQRAMVRAMLGISLRDKIRNEVVDRGPMDVGDERSSSGDRVSERRPPKSGRHRMDEESRK
;
A
#
# COMPACT_ATOMS: atom_id res chain seq x y z
N MET A 1 43.39 18.67 20.92
CA MET A 1 43.30 19.70 19.87
C MET A 1 41.88 20.26 19.87
N PRO A 2 41.67 21.58 19.75
CA PRO A 2 40.35 22.20 19.89
C PRO A 2 39.41 21.89 18.71
N GLU A 3 39.94 21.56 17.53
CA GLU A 3 39.15 21.35 16.30
C GLU A 3 38.24 20.12 16.35
N GLU A 4 38.68 19.04 16.99
CA GLU A 4 37.90 17.81 17.18
C GLU A 4 36.64 18.06 18.03
N LYS A 5 36.76 18.92 19.06
CA LYS A 5 35.63 19.29 19.93
C LYS A 5 34.56 20.10 19.18
N VAL A 6 34.97 20.96 18.25
CA VAL A 6 34.03 21.75 17.43
C VAL A 6 33.32 20.86 16.42
N PHE A 7 34.03 19.89 15.84
CA PHE A 7 33.45 18.91 14.94
C PHE A 7 32.34 18.10 15.62
N ASP A 8 32.60 17.55 16.81
CA ASP A 8 31.64 16.76 17.55
C ASP A 8 30.43 17.57 18.04
N GLN A 9 30.64 18.85 18.40
CA GLN A 9 29.57 19.70 18.94
C GLN A 9 28.67 20.29 17.86
N CYS A 10 29.18 20.54 16.65
CA CYS A 10 28.43 21.25 15.62
C CYS A 10 28.16 20.39 14.40
N VAL A 11 29.16 19.67 13.91
CA VAL A 11 29.05 18.94 12.64
C VAL A 11 28.29 17.64 12.84
N LEU A 12 28.64 16.87 13.87
CA LEU A 12 27.97 15.60 14.17
C LEU A 12 26.45 15.73 14.37
N PRO A 13 25.91 16.66 15.18
CA PRO A 13 24.46 16.79 15.35
C PRO A 13 23.75 17.26 14.07
N VAL A 14 24.35 18.17 13.31
CA VAL A 14 23.77 18.65 12.04
C VAL A 14 23.70 17.53 11.01
N MET A 15 24.78 16.75 10.86
CA MET A 15 24.83 15.62 9.94
C MET A 15 23.85 14.51 10.35
N THR A 16 23.75 14.21 11.65
CA THR A 16 22.84 13.19 12.19
C THR A 16 21.38 13.59 11.93
N TYR A 17 21.02 14.81 12.32
CA TYR A 17 19.68 15.33 12.10
C TYR A 17 19.33 15.41 10.61
N GLY A 18 20.28 15.81 9.76
CA GLY A 18 20.12 15.81 8.30
C GLY A 18 19.83 14.41 7.76
N ALA A 19 20.57 13.40 8.20
CA ALA A 19 20.36 12.02 7.78
C ALA A 19 18.99 11.47 8.22
N GLU A 20 18.59 11.72 9.47
CA GLU A 20 17.26 11.35 9.97
C GLU A 20 16.15 12.06 9.20
N THR A 21 16.28 13.35 8.99
CA THR A 21 15.25 14.16 8.32
C THR A 21 15.15 13.81 6.83
N TRP A 22 16.26 13.62 6.12
CA TRP A 22 16.23 13.24 4.72
C TRP A 22 15.62 11.86 4.49
N THR A 23 15.93 10.89 5.35
CA THR A 23 15.28 9.57 5.27
C THR A 23 13.78 9.66 5.54
N LEU A 24 13.34 10.47 6.50
CA LEU A 24 11.92 10.74 6.75
C LEU A 24 11.24 11.44 5.55
N ILE A 25 11.86 12.48 4.99
CA ILE A 25 11.34 13.21 3.84
C ILE A 25 11.24 12.30 2.62
N ALA A 26 12.26 11.49 2.33
CA ALA A 26 12.23 10.55 1.21
C ALA A 26 11.05 9.56 1.33
N ARG A 27 10.81 9.03 2.53
CA ARG A 27 9.67 8.17 2.82
C ARG A 27 8.34 8.90 2.63
N LEU A 28 8.24 10.15 3.08
CA LEU A 28 7.04 10.97 2.93
C LEU A 28 6.75 11.27 1.45
N ILE A 29 7.75 11.68 0.69
CA ILE A 29 7.66 11.93 -0.75
C ILE A 29 7.18 10.66 -1.46
N HIS A 30 7.76 9.50 -1.14
CA HIS A 30 7.32 8.24 -1.73
C HIS A 30 5.84 7.94 -1.43
N LYS A 31 5.41 8.11 -0.17
CA LYS A 31 4.00 7.92 0.21
C LYS A 31 3.08 8.88 -0.53
N LEU A 32 3.50 10.13 -0.69
CA LEU A 32 2.74 11.14 -1.43
C LEU A 32 2.60 10.76 -2.90
N GLN A 33 3.68 10.31 -3.55
CA GLN A 33 3.64 9.83 -4.92
C GLN A 33 2.71 8.62 -5.10
N VAL A 34 2.73 7.67 -4.16
CA VAL A 34 1.82 6.50 -4.19
C VAL A 34 0.36 6.95 -4.02
N ALA A 35 0.09 7.88 -3.09
CA ALA A 35 -1.25 8.42 -2.89
C ALA A 35 -1.76 9.18 -4.14
N GLN A 36 -0.91 10.00 -4.75
CA GLN A 36 -1.23 10.72 -5.98
C GLN A 36 -1.56 9.74 -7.12
N ARG A 37 -0.75 8.69 -7.31
CA ARG A 37 -1.02 7.65 -8.34
C ARG A 37 -2.32 6.90 -8.09
N ALA A 38 -2.62 6.58 -6.84
CA ALA A 38 -3.89 5.95 -6.47
C ALA A 38 -5.08 6.87 -6.78
N MET A 39 -4.95 8.17 -6.47
CA MET A 39 -5.96 9.17 -6.80
C MET A 39 -6.18 9.28 -8.32
N VAL A 40 -5.11 9.39 -9.13
CA VAL A 40 -5.22 9.47 -10.59
C VAL A 40 -5.88 8.20 -11.16
N ARG A 41 -5.53 7.01 -10.68
CA ARG A 41 -6.19 5.75 -11.08
C ARG A 41 -7.69 5.75 -10.76
N ALA A 42 -8.06 6.23 -9.57
CA ALA A 42 -9.46 6.32 -9.18
C ALA A 42 -10.24 7.30 -10.07
N MET A 43 -9.65 8.45 -10.41
CA MET A 43 -10.25 9.41 -11.35
C MET A 43 -10.45 8.84 -12.75
N LEU A 44 -9.54 7.95 -13.20
CA LEU A 44 -9.62 7.27 -14.49
C LEU A 44 -10.47 5.98 -14.46
N GLY A 45 -11.03 5.60 -13.30
CA GLY A 45 -11.83 4.37 -13.15
C GLY A 45 -11.01 3.07 -13.22
N ILE A 46 -9.69 3.14 -13.12
CA ILE A 46 -8.78 1.99 -13.25
C ILE A 46 -8.78 1.18 -11.95
N SER A 47 -9.13 -0.10 -12.04
CA SER A 47 -9.13 -1.06 -10.95
C SER A 47 -7.76 -1.72 -10.78
N LEU A 48 -7.46 -2.20 -9.57
CA LEU A 48 -6.26 -3.01 -9.31
C LEU A 48 -6.23 -4.31 -10.15
N ARG A 49 -7.38 -4.75 -10.67
CA ARG A 49 -7.51 -5.93 -11.54
C ARG A 49 -6.95 -5.71 -12.95
N ASP A 50 -6.89 -4.46 -13.39
CA ASP A 50 -6.45 -4.10 -14.74
C ASP A 50 -4.92 -4.23 -14.89
N LYS A 51 -4.19 -4.41 -13.77
CA LYS A 51 -2.72 -4.59 -13.70
C LYS A 51 -1.94 -3.55 -14.54
N ILE A 52 -2.47 -2.33 -14.65
CA ILE A 52 -1.90 -1.29 -15.49
C ILE A 52 -0.60 -0.75 -14.86
N ARG A 53 0.48 -0.81 -15.64
CA ARG A 53 1.80 -0.29 -15.28
C ARG A 53 1.72 1.22 -15.01
N ASN A 54 2.53 1.69 -14.08
CA ASN A 54 2.49 3.09 -13.64
C ASN A 54 2.88 4.08 -14.76
N GLU A 55 3.67 3.64 -15.74
CA GLU A 55 4.06 4.41 -16.93
C GLU A 55 2.88 4.73 -17.84
N VAL A 56 1.85 3.88 -17.84
CA VAL A 56 0.65 4.05 -18.69
C VAL A 56 -0.32 5.02 -18.03
N VAL A 57 -0.43 4.99 -16.70
CA VAL A 57 -1.26 5.94 -15.93
C VAL A 57 -0.73 7.37 -16.05
N ASP A 58 0.60 7.55 -16.12
CA ASP A 58 1.26 8.86 -16.20
C ASP A 58 1.19 9.50 -17.59
N ARG A 59 1.06 8.69 -18.65
CA ARG A 59 0.99 9.18 -20.05
C ARG A 59 -0.42 9.57 -20.51
N GLY A 60 -1.46 9.21 -19.76
CA GLY A 60 -2.85 9.37 -20.19
C GLY A 60 -3.23 8.38 -21.32
N PRO A 61 -4.51 8.07 -21.50
CA PRO A 61 -4.93 6.96 -22.35
C PRO A 61 -4.65 7.23 -23.84
N MET A 62 -3.83 6.38 -24.44
CA MET A 62 -4.15 5.82 -25.77
C MET A 62 -5.03 4.60 -25.53
N ASP A 63 -6.20 4.58 -26.17
CA ASP A 63 -7.21 3.51 -26.28
C ASP A 63 -6.86 2.18 -25.59
N VAL A 64 -7.40 1.98 -24.37
CA VAL A 64 -7.57 0.64 -23.81
C VAL A 64 -8.98 0.21 -24.23
N GLY A 65 -9.01 -0.66 -25.25
CA GLY A 65 -10.20 -1.14 -25.90
C GLY A 65 -11.27 -1.64 -24.93
N ASP A 66 -12.50 -1.28 -25.28
CA ASP A 66 -13.75 -1.84 -24.82
C ASP A 66 -13.73 -3.38 -24.91
N GLU A 67 -13.65 -4.04 -23.75
CA GLU A 67 -14.21 -5.38 -23.57
C GLU A 67 -15.09 -5.38 -22.33
N ARG A 68 -16.26 -4.77 -22.49
CA ARG A 68 -17.42 -5.00 -21.65
C ARG A 68 -17.87 -6.47 -21.74
N SER A 69 -17.21 -7.37 -21.00
CA SER A 69 -17.77 -8.70 -20.72
C SER A 69 -18.77 -8.62 -19.55
N SER A 70 -20.02 -8.38 -19.93
CA SER A 70 -21.18 -8.71 -19.11
C SER A 70 -21.33 -10.22 -18.99
N SER A 71 -21.20 -10.78 -17.78
CA SER A 71 -21.84 -12.05 -17.43
C SER A 71 -21.97 -12.22 -15.92
N GLY A 72 -23.21 -12.42 -15.48
CA GLY A 72 -23.51 -13.28 -14.32
C GLY A 72 -23.72 -12.58 -12.99
N ASP A 73 -24.95 -12.11 -12.78
CA ASP A 73 -25.81 -12.41 -11.63
C ASP A 73 -25.35 -12.26 -10.17
N ARG A 74 -26.23 -11.59 -9.43
CA ARG A 74 -26.40 -11.50 -7.96
C ARG A 74 -25.89 -12.72 -7.19
N VAL A 75 -25.22 -12.48 -6.05
CA VAL A 75 -25.78 -12.67 -4.69
C VAL A 75 -24.88 -11.97 -3.67
N SER A 76 -25.50 -11.11 -2.87
CA SER A 76 -24.95 -10.58 -1.63
C SER A 76 -24.89 -11.73 -0.62
N GLU A 77 -23.72 -12.36 -0.50
CA GLU A 77 -23.52 -13.41 0.51
C GLU A 77 -23.29 -12.74 1.86
N ARG A 78 -24.41 -12.57 2.57
CA ARG A 78 -24.44 -12.32 4.01
C ARG A 78 -23.56 -13.38 4.67
N ARG A 79 -22.49 -12.97 5.35
CA ARG A 79 -21.72 -13.87 6.22
C ARG A 79 -22.69 -14.53 7.22
N PRO A 80 -22.80 -15.87 7.28
CA PRO A 80 -23.59 -16.50 8.31
C PRO A 80 -22.86 -16.41 9.67
N PRO A 81 -23.59 -16.39 10.80
CA PRO A 81 -22.98 -16.45 12.13
C PRO A 81 -22.28 -17.79 12.32
N LYS A 82 -21.06 -17.78 12.87
CA LYS A 82 -20.32 -19.01 13.20
C LYS A 82 -21.05 -19.72 14.34
N SER A 83 -21.75 -20.81 14.02
CA SER A 83 -22.35 -21.73 14.99
C SER A 83 -21.73 -23.12 14.84
N GLY A 84 -21.15 -23.61 15.94
CA GLY A 84 -21.07 -25.03 16.30
C GLY A 84 -20.12 -25.94 15.51
N ARG A 85 -18.89 -26.13 15.99
CA ARG A 85 -18.25 -27.46 15.91
C ARG A 85 -18.51 -28.19 17.21
N HIS A 86 -19.57 -28.99 17.21
CA HIS A 86 -19.72 -30.06 18.19
C HIS A 86 -18.90 -31.24 17.67
N ARG A 87 -17.71 -31.46 18.23
CA ARG A 87 -17.05 -32.77 18.19
C ARG A 87 -17.54 -33.51 19.43
N MET A 88 -18.42 -34.48 19.24
CA MET A 88 -18.59 -35.56 20.20
C MET A 88 -18.11 -36.82 19.49
N ASP A 89 -16.89 -37.23 19.80
CA ASP A 89 -16.42 -38.60 19.62
C ASP A 89 -15.94 -39.05 21.01
N GLU A 90 -16.90 -39.60 21.75
CA GLU A 90 -16.81 -40.86 22.49
C GLU A 90 -15.42 -41.28 23.03
N GLU A 91 -15.12 -40.90 24.27
CA GLU A 91 -14.12 -41.60 25.09
C GLU A 91 -14.77 -42.03 26.41
N SER A 92 -15.42 -43.19 26.37
CA SER A 92 -15.84 -43.95 27.54
C SER A 92 -15.27 -45.37 27.44
N ARG A 93 -13.99 -45.56 27.82
CA ARG A 93 -13.51 -46.82 28.42
C ARG A 93 -12.08 -46.74 28.99
N LYS A 94 -11.93 -46.25 30.21
CA LYS A 94 -11.41 -47.01 31.37
C LYS A 94 -11.30 -46.15 32.62
#